data_AF-A0A971P9C3-F1
#
_entry.id   AF-A0A971P9C3-F1
#
_cell.length_a   1.000
_cell.length_b   1.000
_cell.length_c   1.000
_cell.angle_alpha   90.00
_cell.angle_beta   90.00
_cell.angle_gamma   90.00
#
_symmetry.space_group_name_H-M   'P 1'
#
loop_
_entity.id
_entity.type
_entity.pdbx_description
1 polymer ?
#
loop_
_entity_poly.entity_id
_entity_poly.type
_entity_poly.pdbx_seq_one_letter_code
_entity_poly.pdbx_strand_id
1 'polypeptide(L)'
;MKVLAIIGSPRKKGNTWKVVEKVKAHLLAMNPDIDFETLFVSECNIQICTGCFTCFSRGKEKCLLKDDRDMIEAKMLEADGIIVAAPTYAMGVPAVMKNLIDRVAYTCHRPFLFGKAVLLVSTVGGFMGLKETLNQLTMLVSGCTSIKKVGVPCPPVSMPGFEKRAEKNIRKASNAFLKDMSNPGLKAPGLGDWAWFASFKSFTDYKSYQKFAPADYEYYKDKEFFYPIREYPFSRFSGKIMKSLMKFSMRFMIKE
;
A
#
# COMPACT_ATOMS: atom_id res chain seq x y z
N MET A 1 -14.84 -7.56 -12.28
CA MET A 1 -13.87 -6.78 -11.48
C MET A 1 -12.92 -7.76 -10.81
N LYS A 2 -11.62 -7.48 -10.73
CA LYS A 2 -10.63 -8.36 -10.10
C LYS A 2 -10.24 -7.85 -8.71
N VAL A 3 -10.37 -8.69 -7.69
CA VAL A 3 -9.93 -8.42 -6.32
C VAL A 3 -8.81 -9.38 -5.95
N LEU A 4 -7.68 -8.84 -5.51
CA LEU A 4 -6.58 -9.61 -4.94
C LEU A 4 -6.55 -9.43 -3.42
N ALA A 5 -6.65 -10.54 -2.68
CA ALA A 5 -6.47 -10.57 -1.23
C ALA A 5 -5.10 -11.15 -0.85
N ILE A 6 -4.22 -10.31 -0.33
CA ILE A 6 -2.88 -10.68 0.16
C ILE A 6 -2.95 -10.89 1.68
N ILE A 7 -2.78 -12.13 2.12
CA ILE A 7 -2.88 -12.54 3.53
C ILE A 7 -1.50 -12.87 4.09
N GLY A 8 -1.00 -12.02 4.99
CA GLY A 8 0.28 -12.20 5.69
C GLY A 8 0.18 -12.94 7.03
N SER A 9 -0.91 -13.68 7.24
CA SER A 9 -1.04 -14.58 8.40
C SER A 9 -0.21 -15.84 8.17
N PRO A 10 0.71 -16.21 9.10
CA PRO A 10 1.38 -17.51 9.01
C PRO A 10 0.41 -18.71 9.12
N ARG A 11 -0.80 -18.48 9.65
CA ARG A 11 -1.86 -19.49 9.76
C ARG A 11 -2.88 -19.30 8.63
N LYS A 12 -2.93 -20.23 7.67
CA LYS A 12 -3.78 -20.14 6.46
C LYS A 12 -5.28 -19.98 6.77
N LYS A 13 -5.80 -20.70 7.77
CA LYS A 13 -7.22 -20.67 8.15
C LYS A 13 -7.47 -19.99 9.50
N GLY A 14 -6.60 -19.03 9.85
CA GLY A 14 -6.70 -18.26 11.09
C GLY A 14 -7.77 -17.17 11.06
N ASN A 15 -7.87 -16.38 12.14
CA ASN A 15 -8.86 -15.31 12.28
C ASN A 15 -8.78 -14.27 11.16
N THR A 16 -7.57 -13.88 10.74
CA THR A 16 -7.37 -12.94 9.62
C THR A 16 -8.00 -13.44 8.33
N TRP A 17 -7.78 -14.71 8.00
CA TRP A 17 -8.40 -15.33 6.82
C TRP A 17 -9.93 -15.37 6.94
N LYS A 18 -10.47 -15.77 8.11
CA LYS A 18 -11.93 -15.77 8.34
C LYS A 18 -12.56 -14.39 8.13
N VAL A 19 -11.87 -13.31 8.52
CA VAL A 19 -12.33 -11.94 8.27
C VAL A 19 -12.30 -11.61 6.78
N VAL A 20 -11.25 -12.02 6.06
CA VAL A 20 -11.18 -11.84 4.59
C VAL A 20 -12.26 -12.64 3.88
N GLU A 21 -12.58 -13.87 4.30
CA GLU A 21 -13.69 -14.65 3.74
C GLU A 21 -15.06 -13.98 3.99
N LYS A 22 -15.25 -13.34 5.15
CA LYS A 22 -16.45 -12.53 5.39
C LYS A 22 -16.52 -11.34 4.43
N VAL A 23 -15.41 -10.63 4.22
CA VAL A 23 -15.33 -9.55 3.22
C VAL A 23 -15.68 -10.09 1.83
N LYS A 24 -15.06 -11.21 1.41
CA LYS A 24 -15.35 -11.89 0.14
C LYS A 24 -16.83 -12.20 -0.03
N ALA A 25 -17.45 -12.82 0.98
CA ALA A 25 -18.87 -13.15 0.97
C ALA A 25 -19.75 -11.90 0.82
N HIS A 26 -19.45 -10.81 1.54
CA HIS A 26 -20.17 -9.55 1.40
C HIS A 26 -20.00 -8.93 0.01
N LEU A 27 -18.79 -8.97 -0.56
CA LEU A 27 -18.53 -8.45 -1.90
C LEU A 27 -19.29 -9.24 -2.96
N LEU A 28 -19.23 -10.57 -2.93
CA LEU A 28 -19.92 -11.45 -3.89
C LEU A 28 -21.44 -11.36 -3.77
N ALA A 29 -21.98 -11.12 -2.57
CA ALA A 29 -23.41 -10.88 -2.38
C ALA A 29 -23.88 -9.56 -3.03
N MET A 30 -23.01 -8.56 -3.13
CA MET A 30 -23.31 -7.27 -3.78
C MET A 30 -22.99 -7.26 -5.28
N ASN A 31 -21.98 -8.02 -5.70
CA ASN A 31 -21.57 -8.15 -7.09
C ASN A 31 -20.99 -9.57 -7.32
N PRO A 32 -21.79 -10.51 -7.87
CA PRO A 32 -21.37 -11.88 -8.13
C PRO A 32 -20.24 -12.03 -9.17
N ASP A 33 -20.02 -11.02 -10.02
CA ASP A 33 -19.03 -11.04 -11.11
C ASP A 33 -17.63 -10.60 -10.66
N ILE A 34 -17.40 -10.50 -9.34
CA ILE A 34 -16.07 -10.25 -8.79
C ILE A 34 -15.23 -11.53 -8.90
N ASP A 35 -14.17 -11.46 -9.71
CA ASP A 35 -13.09 -12.44 -9.68
C ASP A 35 -12.23 -12.18 -8.44
N PHE A 36 -12.24 -13.12 -7.49
CA PHE A 36 -11.60 -12.96 -6.19
C PHE A 36 -10.46 -13.97 -6.02
N GLU A 37 -9.22 -13.47 -6.05
CA GLU A 37 -8.01 -14.24 -5.84
C GLU A 37 -7.48 -14.05 -4.41
N THR A 38 -7.12 -15.13 -3.72
CA THR A 38 -6.44 -15.08 -2.42
C THR A 38 -5.00 -15.57 -2.56
N LEU A 39 -4.05 -14.76 -2.11
CA LEU A 39 -2.63 -15.07 -2.05
C LEU A 39 -2.16 -15.08 -0.58
N PHE A 40 -1.56 -16.18 -0.14
CA PHE A 40 -0.96 -16.29 1.18
C PHE A 40 0.53 -15.99 1.10
N VAL A 41 0.99 -14.94 1.78
CA VAL A 41 2.42 -14.55 1.76
C VAL A 41 3.30 -15.68 2.33
N SER A 42 2.76 -16.49 3.23
CA SER A 42 3.45 -17.67 3.80
C SER A 42 3.65 -18.83 2.81
N GLU A 43 3.00 -18.81 1.66
CA GLU A 43 3.19 -19.78 0.58
C GLU A 43 4.11 -19.24 -0.54
N CYS A 44 4.40 -17.94 -0.54
CA CYS A 44 5.29 -17.33 -1.50
C CYS A 44 6.75 -17.50 -1.07
N ASN A 45 7.62 -17.77 -2.03
CA ASN A 45 9.05 -17.64 -1.84
C ASN A 45 9.42 -16.16 -1.84
N ILE A 46 9.60 -15.58 -0.66
CA ILE A 46 10.10 -14.21 -0.49
C ILE A 46 11.33 -14.28 0.42
N GLN A 47 12.51 -14.16 -0.18
CA GLN A 47 13.78 -14.18 0.52
C GLN A 47 13.93 -12.95 1.42
N ILE A 48 14.68 -13.08 2.52
CA ILE A 48 14.86 -11.99 3.49
C ILE A 48 15.58 -10.81 2.82
N CYS A 49 15.01 -9.60 2.95
CA CYS A 49 15.66 -8.40 2.46
C CYS A 49 17.02 -8.17 3.14
N THR A 50 18.08 -8.02 2.37
CA THR A 50 19.44 -7.78 2.88
C THR A 50 19.75 -6.31 3.15
N GLY A 51 18.82 -5.40 2.84
CA GLY A 51 19.05 -3.97 3.00
C GLY A 51 20.15 -3.42 2.08
N CYS A 52 20.47 -4.09 0.97
CA CYS A 52 21.58 -3.70 0.09
C CYS A 52 21.35 -2.43 -0.75
N PHE A 53 20.20 -1.76 -0.63
CA PHE A 53 19.80 -0.55 -1.37
C PHE A 53 19.80 -0.64 -2.91
N THR A 54 20.10 -1.79 -3.50
CA THR A 54 20.20 -1.93 -4.97
C THR A 54 18.88 -1.61 -5.66
N CYS A 55 17.74 -2.03 -5.09
CA CYS A 55 16.43 -1.73 -5.63
C CYS A 55 16.15 -0.21 -5.62
N PHE A 56 16.52 0.51 -4.56
CA PHE A 56 16.40 1.98 -4.50
C PHE A 56 17.29 2.64 -5.56
N SER A 57 18.59 2.32 -5.55
CA SER A 57 19.60 2.96 -6.39
C SER A 57 19.38 2.69 -7.89
N ARG A 58 19.31 1.41 -8.27
CA ARG A 58 19.38 0.96 -9.68
C ARG A 58 18.07 0.42 -10.24
N GLY A 59 17.00 0.46 -9.44
CA GLY A 59 15.67 0.01 -9.84
C GLY A 59 15.36 -1.41 -9.39
N LYS A 60 14.06 -1.74 -9.28
CA LYS A 60 13.59 -3.02 -8.74
C LYS A 60 14.12 -4.23 -9.51
N GLU A 61 14.28 -4.09 -10.83
CA GLU A 61 14.78 -5.13 -11.74
C GLU A 61 16.20 -5.61 -11.39
N LYS A 62 16.98 -4.73 -10.73
CA LYS A 62 18.35 -5.01 -10.31
C LYS A 62 18.47 -5.65 -8.93
N CYS A 63 17.35 -5.92 -8.26
CA CYS A 63 17.37 -6.71 -7.03
C CYS A 63 18.04 -8.07 -7.27
N LEU A 64 18.99 -8.43 -6.41
CA LEU A 64 19.76 -9.67 -6.48
C LEU A 64 18.94 -10.91 -6.09
N LEU A 65 17.91 -10.70 -5.28
CA LEU A 65 17.04 -11.76 -4.79
C LEU A 65 15.93 -12.00 -5.83
N LYS A 66 16.03 -13.10 -6.57
CA LYS A 66 15.05 -13.53 -7.57
C LYS A 66 14.05 -14.50 -6.95
N ASP A 67 12.84 -14.00 -6.73
CA ASP A 67 11.79 -14.68 -5.99
C ASP A 67 10.42 -14.09 -6.35
N ASP A 68 9.37 -14.43 -5.59
CA ASP A 68 7.97 -14.17 -5.97
C ASP A 68 7.54 -12.70 -5.86
N ARG A 69 8.44 -11.77 -5.49
CA ARG A 69 8.11 -10.34 -5.35
C ARG A 69 7.47 -9.78 -6.62
N ASP A 70 8.07 -10.02 -7.77
CA ASP A 70 7.63 -9.41 -9.04
C ASP A 70 6.28 -9.98 -9.49
N MET A 71 6.01 -11.25 -9.20
CA MET A 71 4.70 -11.88 -9.41
C MET A 71 3.63 -11.22 -8.53
N ILE A 72 3.92 -10.97 -7.25
CA ILE A 72 2.99 -10.30 -6.33
C ILE A 72 2.69 -8.88 -6.83
N GLU A 73 3.72 -8.10 -7.18
CA GLU A 73 3.53 -6.74 -7.70
C GLU A 73 2.72 -6.71 -9.01
N ALA A 74 2.94 -7.67 -9.90
CA ALA A 74 2.17 -7.81 -11.14
C ALA A 74 0.68 -8.07 -10.84
N LYS A 75 0.37 -9.00 -9.94
CA LYS A 75 -1.01 -9.27 -9.52
C LYS A 75 -1.66 -8.04 -8.87
N MET A 76 -0.92 -7.26 -8.10
CA MET A 76 -1.42 -6.00 -7.51
C MET A 76 -1.76 -4.96 -8.59
N LEU A 77 -0.95 -4.87 -9.65
CA LEU A 77 -1.20 -3.98 -10.78
C LEU A 77 -2.42 -4.41 -11.61
N GLU A 78 -2.63 -5.71 -11.79
CA GLU A 78 -3.77 -6.27 -12.52
C GLU A 78 -5.10 -6.13 -11.77
N ALA A 79 -5.08 -6.14 -10.43
CA ALA A 79 -6.30 -6.09 -9.63
C ALA A 79 -6.97 -4.71 -9.67
N ASP A 80 -8.31 -4.65 -9.71
CA ASP A 80 -9.07 -3.40 -9.55
C ASP A 80 -9.12 -2.98 -8.07
N GLY A 81 -9.18 -3.96 -7.18
CA GLY A 81 -9.19 -3.77 -5.73
C GLY A 81 -8.18 -4.67 -5.03
N ILE A 82 -7.51 -4.14 -4.02
CA ILE A 82 -6.50 -4.86 -3.25
C ILE A 82 -6.94 -4.95 -1.78
N ILE A 83 -7.00 -6.16 -1.25
CA ILE A 83 -7.17 -6.40 0.18
C ILE A 83 -5.81 -6.83 0.74
N VAL A 84 -5.32 -6.12 1.75
CA VAL A 84 -4.08 -6.53 2.46
C VAL A 84 -4.45 -6.85 3.90
N ALA A 85 -4.16 -8.07 4.33
CA ALA A 85 -4.61 -8.57 5.62
C ALA A 85 -3.47 -9.17 6.44
N ALA A 86 -3.33 -8.78 7.70
CA ALA A 86 -2.35 -9.37 8.62
C ALA A 86 -2.82 -9.38 10.08
N PRO A 87 -2.54 -10.43 10.86
CA PRO A 87 -2.76 -10.39 12.30
C PRO A 87 -1.76 -9.43 12.96
N THR A 88 -2.18 -8.82 14.07
CA THR A 88 -1.30 -8.02 14.92
C THR A 88 -0.54 -8.94 15.86
N TYR A 89 0.77 -9.08 15.65
CA TYR A 89 1.71 -9.76 16.56
C TYR A 89 2.66 -8.73 17.14
N ALA A 90 2.71 -8.64 18.48
CA ALA A 90 3.57 -7.68 19.20
C ALA A 90 3.49 -6.24 18.64
N MET A 91 2.26 -5.72 18.46
CA MET A 91 2.00 -4.36 17.96
C MET A 91 2.45 -4.09 16.51
N GLY A 92 2.67 -5.14 15.71
CA GLY A 92 3.01 -5.01 14.29
C GLY A 92 2.50 -6.15 13.44
N VAL A 93 2.82 -6.08 12.15
CA VAL A 93 2.58 -7.18 11.21
C VAL A 93 3.51 -8.37 11.52
N PRO A 94 3.14 -9.61 11.14
CA PRO A 94 4.02 -10.77 11.34
C PRO A 94 5.29 -10.65 10.50
N ALA A 95 6.37 -11.33 10.92
CA ALA A 95 7.66 -11.31 10.24
C ALA A 95 7.56 -11.63 8.74
N VAL A 96 6.72 -12.59 8.35
CA VAL A 96 6.45 -12.95 6.95
C VAL A 96 5.91 -11.76 6.14
N MET A 97 4.94 -11.03 6.70
CA MET A 97 4.39 -9.83 6.07
C MET A 97 5.39 -8.67 6.09
N LYS A 98 6.12 -8.51 7.19
CA LYS A 98 7.17 -7.49 7.32
C LYS A 98 8.26 -7.69 6.26
N ASN A 99 8.64 -8.93 5.98
CA ASN A 99 9.61 -9.21 4.94
C ASN A 99 9.11 -8.78 3.56
N LEU A 100 7.85 -9.04 3.21
CA LEU A 100 7.27 -8.54 1.96
C LEU A 100 7.31 -6.99 1.91
N ILE A 101 6.96 -6.31 3.01
CA ILE A 101 7.06 -4.84 3.12
C ILE A 101 8.50 -4.36 2.86
N ASP A 102 9.49 -5.00 3.48
CA ASP A 102 10.90 -4.64 3.31
C ASP A 102 11.39 -4.87 1.88
N ARG A 103 10.87 -5.91 1.22
CA ARG A 103 11.20 -6.26 -0.16
C ARG A 103 10.64 -5.29 -1.20
N VAL A 104 9.58 -4.56 -0.87
CA VAL A 104 8.97 -3.52 -1.73
C VAL A 104 9.21 -2.10 -1.22
N ALA A 105 10.13 -1.90 -0.27
CA ALA A 105 10.38 -0.59 0.34
C ALA A 105 10.81 0.50 -0.67
N TYR A 106 11.36 0.13 -1.83
CA TYR A 106 11.69 1.09 -2.90
C TYR A 106 10.46 1.87 -3.40
N THR A 107 9.26 1.35 -3.17
CA THR A 107 8.00 1.99 -3.56
C THR A 107 7.68 3.23 -2.72
N CYS A 108 8.40 3.47 -1.62
CA CYS A 108 8.41 4.74 -0.89
C CYS A 108 9.00 5.90 -1.73
N HIS A 109 9.88 5.57 -2.68
CA HIS A 109 10.44 6.53 -3.63
C HIS A 109 9.69 6.49 -4.95
N ARG A 110 9.25 5.29 -5.37
CA ARG A 110 8.59 5.08 -6.67
C ARG A 110 7.26 4.37 -6.48
N PRO A 111 6.24 5.07 -5.94
CA PRO A 111 4.88 4.52 -5.79
C PRO A 111 4.28 4.14 -7.14
N PHE A 112 3.38 3.15 -7.16
CA PHE A 112 2.90 2.59 -8.43
C PHE A 112 1.41 2.20 -8.45
N LEU A 113 0.71 2.28 -7.32
CA LEU A 113 -0.68 1.79 -7.19
C LEU A 113 -1.73 2.92 -7.21
N PHE A 114 -1.46 4.00 -7.94
CA PHE A 114 -2.39 5.12 -8.07
C PHE A 114 -3.75 4.68 -8.66
N GLY A 115 -4.84 5.20 -8.11
CA GLY A 115 -6.21 4.92 -8.56
C GLY A 115 -6.78 3.57 -8.11
N LYS A 116 -6.00 2.70 -7.46
CA LYS A 116 -6.50 1.43 -6.90
C LYS A 116 -7.31 1.65 -5.62
N ALA A 117 -8.40 0.90 -5.46
CA ALA A 117 -9.12 0.82 -4.20
C ALA A 117 -8.42 -0.18 -3.27
N VAL A 118 -8.26 0.17 -1.99
CA VAL A 118 -7.60 -0.69 -1.01
C VAL A 118 -8.46 -0.89 0.24
N LEU A 119 -8.50 -2.12 0.74
CA LEU A 119 -8.99 -2.45 2.08
C LEU A 119 -7.89 -3.12 2.90
N LEU A 120 -7.48 -2.46 3.98
CA LEU A 120 -6.54 -3.01 4.95
C LEU A 120 -7.32 -3.69 6.08
N VAL A 121 -6.96 -4.94 6.35
CA VAL A 121 -7.59 -5.77 7.38
C VAL A 121 -6.54 -6.13 8.43
N SER A 122 -6.87 -5.94 9.70
CA SER A 122 -6.05 -6.47 10.78
C SER A 122 -6.87 -7.13 11.86
N THR A 123 -6.32 -8.18 12.47
CA THR A 123 -6.97 -8.94 13.54
C THR A 123 -6.03 -9.07 14.73
N VAL A 124 -6.53 -8.97 15.95
CA VAL A 124 -5.73 -9.13 17.16
C VAL A 124 -6.46 -9.97 18.19
N GLY A 125 -5.75 -10.73 19.03
CA GLY A 125 -6.38 -11.48 20.12
C GLY A 125 -6.97 -10.58 21.22
N GLY A 126 -6.31 -9.47 21.53
CA GLY A 126 -6.77 -8.46 22.49
C GLY A 126 -7.43 -7.26 21.81
N PHE A 127 -6.98 -6.06 22.17
CA PHE A 127 -7.51 -4.79 21.63
C PHE A 127 -6.45 -3.80 21.15
N MET A 128 -5.17 -4.04 21.49
CA MET A 128 -4.06 -3.12 21.21
C MET A 128 -3.35 -3.49 19.90
N GLY A 129 -2.72 -2.51 19.24
CA GLY A 129 -1.81 -2.76 18.11
C GLY A 129 -2.48 -2.79 16.73
N LEU A 130 -3.81 -2.72 16.66
CA LEU A 130 -4.54 -2.72 15.39
C LEU A 130 -4.16 -1.50 14.53
N LYS A 131 -4.08 -0.31 15.13
CA LYS A 131 -3.78 0.94 14.42
C LYS A 131 -2.36 0.90 13.85
N GLU A 132 -1.40 0.45 14.65
CA GLU A 132 0.01 0.32 14.31
C GLU A 132 0.17 -0.68 13.16
N THR A 133 -0.47 -1.84 13.26
CA THR A 133 -0.45 -2.87 12.21
C THR A 133 -1.07 -2.35 10.91
N LEU A 134 -2.26 -1.73 10.98
CA LEU A 134 -2.93 -1.17 9.81
C LEU A 134 -2.13 -0.03 9.15
N ASN A 135 -1.34 0.72 9.92
CA ASN A 135 -0.43 1.72 9.38
C ASN A 135 0.81 1.09 8.74
N GLN A 136 1.36 0.01 9.30
CA GLN A 136 2.45 -0.72 8.63
C GLN A 136 2.00 -1.31 7.29
N LEU A 137 0.76 -1.80 7.19
CA LEU A 137 0.23 -2.34 5.93
C LEU A 137 0.08 -1.29 4.82
N THR A 138 0.01 0.01 5.13
CA THR A 138 -0.05 1.03 4.06
C THR A 138 1.24 1.05 3.21
N MET A 139 2.36 0.55 3.74
CA MET A 139 3.63 0.50 3.04
C MET A 139 3.61 -0.44 1.83
N LEU A 140 2.73 -1.45 1.79
CA LEU A 140 2.57 -2.31 0.61
C LEU A 140 1.81 -1.63 -0.53
N VAL A 141 0.96 -0.65 -0.21
CA VAL A 141 0.02 -0.04 -1.15
C VAL A 141 0.42 1.39 -1.52
N SER A 142 1.73 1.60 -1.70
CA SER A 142 2.30 2.91 -1.97
C SER A 142 1.73 3.54 -3.26
N GLY A 143 1.19 4.76 -3.12
CA GLY A 143 0.48 5.50 -4.17
C GLY A 143 -1.04 5.42 -4.10
N CYS A 144 -1.62 4.51 -3.31
CA CYS A 144 -3.07 4.44 -3.15
C CYS A 144 -3.62 5.60 -2.31
N THR A 145 -4.60 6.33 -2.84
CA THR A 145 -5.31 7.41 -2.12
C THR A 145 -6.70 7.00 -1.63
N SER A 146 -7.19 5.84 -2.08
CA SER A 146 -8.39 5.18 -1.55
C SER A 146 -7.97 4.02 -0.67
N ILE A 147 -7.90 4.26 0.64
CA ILE A 147 -7.57 3.22 1.62
C ILE A 147 -8.68 3.19 2.67
N LYS A 148 -9.37 2.05 2.79
CA LYS A 148 -10.24 1.72 3.92
C LYS A 148 -9.48 0.83 4.88
N LYS A 149 -9.79 0.93 6.17
CA LYS A 149 -9.12 0.18 7.25
C LYS A 149 -10.17 -0.48 8.13
N VAL A 150 -9.99 -1.75 8.45
CA VAL A 150 -10.82 -2.48 9.41
C VAL A 150 -9.94 -3.28 10.36
N GLY A 151 -10.08 -2.99 11.65
CA GLY A 151 -9.45 -3.75 12.73
C GLY A 151 -10.49 -4.59 13.46
N VAL A 152 -10.21 -5.87 13.67
CA VAL A 152 -11.15 -6.83 14.27
C VAL A 152 -10.51 -7.52 15.47
N PRO A 153 -10.91 -7.18 16.71
CA PRO A 153 -10.60 -7.98 17.90
C PRO A 153 -11.18 -9.39 17.76
N CYS A 154 -10.35 -10.39 18.02
CA CYS A 154 -10.65 -11.82 17.92
C CYS A 154 -10.22 -12.52 19.22
N PRO A 155 -10.88 -12.21 20.35
CA PRO A 155 -10.59 -12.81 21.65
C PRO A 155 -10.73 -14.33 21.63
N PRO A 156 -10.00 -15.06 22.49
CA PRO A 156 -10.11 -16.52 22.57
C PRO A 156 -11.46 -16.99 23.12
N VAL A 157 -12.19 -16.12 23.80
CA VAL A 157 -13.54 -16.36 24.33
C VAL A 157 -14.56 -15.52 23.58
N SER A 158 -15.74 -16.08 23.31
CA SER A 158 -16.82 -15.33 22.68
C SER A 158 -17.27 -14.20 23.60
N MET A 159 -17.41 -13.01 23.02
CA MET A 159 -17.93 -11.85 23.73
C MET A 159 -19.14 -11.29 22.94
N PRO A 160 -20.36 -11.65 23.35
CA PRO A 160 -21.59 -11.17 22.72
C PRO A 160 -21.60 -9.65 22.61
N GLY A 161 -21.80 -9.12 21.41
CA GLY A 161 -21.75 -7.68 21.10
C GLY A 161 -20.47 -7.26 20.37
N PHE A 162 -19.30 -7.80 20.72
CA PHE A 162 -18.07 -7.57 19.96
C PHE A 162 -18.16 -8.19 18.56
N GLU A 163 -18.70 -9.40 18.46
CA GLU A 163 -18.92 -10.09 17.18
C GLU A 163 -19.89 -9.31 16.27
N LYS A 164 -21.01 -8.82 16.83
CA LYS A 164 -21.96 -7.96 16.10
C LYS A 164 -21.32 -6.67 15.62
N ARG A 165 -20.47 -6.04 16.45
CA ARG A 165 -19.74 -4.82 16.08
C ARG A 165 -18.69 -5.09 15.01
N ALA A 166 -17.95 -6.20 15.11
CA ALA A 166 -17.00 -6.64 14.11
C ALA A 166 -17.69 -6.85 12.76
N GLU A 167 -18.80 -7.59 12.74
CA GLU A 167 -19.59 -7.83 11.53
C GLU A 167 -20.09 -6.53 10.88
N LYS A 168 -20.62 -5.60 11.69
CA LYS A 168 -21.03 -4.27 11.23
C LYS A 168 -19.87 -3.49 10.60
N ASN A 169 -18.69 -3.52 11.22
CA ASN A 169 -17.49 -2.84 10.71
C ASN A 169 -16.98 -3.47 9.40
N ILE A 170 -16.96 -4.80 9.32
CA ILE A 170 -16.60 -5.56 8.12
C ILE A 170 -17.54 -5.18 6.97
N ARG A 171 -18.86 -5.20 7.21
CA ARG A 171 -19.85 -4.82 6.19
C ARG A 171 -19.67 -3.38 5.72
N LYS A 172 -19.52 -2.43 6.66
CA LYS A 172 -19.29 -1.01 6.34
C LYS A 172 -18.03 -0.82 5.50
N ALA A 173 -16.93 -1.47 5.87
CA ALA A 173 -15.68 -1.38 5.14
C ALA A 173 -15.78 -2.03 3.74
N SER A 174 -16.47 -3.16 3.62
CA SER A 174 -16.70 -3.86 2.34
C SER A 174 -17.52 -3.00 1.38
N ASN A 175 -18.60 -2.37 1.84
CA ASN A 175 -19.42 -1.47 1.01
C ASN A 175 -18.60 -0.26 0.54
N ALA A 176 -17.80 0.32 1.44
CA ALA A 176 -16.97 1.48 1.11
C ALA A 176 -15.82 1.10 0.14
N PHE A 177 -15.28 -0.10 0.27
CA PHE A 177 -14.27 -0.65 -0.65
C PHE A 177 -14.86 -0.90 -2.04
N LEU A 178 -16.03 -1.55 -2.13
CA LEU A 178 -16.71 -1.79 -3.39
C LEU A 178 -17.08 -0.49 -4.11
N LYS A 179 -17.57 0.51 -3.37
CA LYS A 179 -17.87 1.84 -3.91
C LYS A 179 -16.63 2.50 -4.52
N ASP A 180 -15.52 2.48 -3.80
CA ASP A 180 -14.27 3.07 -4.28
C ASP A 180 -13.71 2.28 -5.48
N MET A 181 -13.88 0.96 -5.51
CA MET A 181 -13.48 0.11 -6.64
C MET A 181 -14.34 0.35 -7.89
N SER A 182 -15.63 0.66 -7.72
CA SER A 182 -16.57 0.93 -8.81
C SER A 182 -16.44 2.34 -9.39
N ASN A 183 -15.73 3.23 -8.69
CA ASN A 183 -15.41 4.58 -9.17
C ASN A 183 -13.89 4.79 -9.10
N PRO A 184 -13.11 4.10 -9.96
CA PRO A 184 -11.66 4.21 -10.00
C PRO A 184 -11.27 5.58 -10.54
N GLY A 185 -11.27 6.58 -9.66
CA GLY A 185 -10.91 7.96 -9.96
C GLY A 185 -9.62 8.34 -9.24
N LEU A 186 -8.71 8.98 -9.96
CA LEU A 186 -7.55 9.64 -9.35
C LEU A 186 -8.04 10.83 -8.53
N LYS A 187 -7.93 10.75 -7.20
CA LYS A 187 -8.30 11.87 -6.34
C LYS A 187 -7.40 13.08 -6.61
N ALA A 188 -7.95 14.28 -6.41
CA ALA A 188 -7.16 15.50 -6.39
C ALA A 188 -6.04 15.38 -5.34
N PRO A 189 -4.77 15.63 -5.69
CA PRO A 189 -3.67 15.46 -4.75
C PRO A 189 -3.72 16.54 -3.67
N GLY A 190 -3.46 16.13 -2.43
CA GLY A 190 -3.35 16.99 -1.27
C GLY A 190 -1.95 17.60 -1.13
N LEU A 191 -1.77 18.46 -0.12
CA LEU A 191 -0.47 19.09 0.16
C LEU A 191 0.62 18.07 0.49
N GLY A 192 0.28 17.00 1.20
CA GLY A 192 1.22 15.92 1.53
C GLY A 192 1.71 15.16 0.30
N ASP A 193 0.81 14.87 -0.65
CA ASP A 193 1.15 14.18 -1.90
C ASP A 193 2.07 15.07 -2.77
N TRP A 194 1.78 16.37 -2.80
CA TRP A 194 2.63 17.36 -3.47
C TRP A 194 4.00 17.50 -2.82
N ALA A 195 4.06 17.56 -1.49
CA ALA A 195 5.32 17.61 -0.76
C ALA A 195 6.16 16.37 -1.08
N TRP A 196 5.56 15.18 -0.98
CA TRP A 196 6.24 13.91 -1.31
C TRP A 196 6.77 13.89 -2.75
N PHE A 197 5.93 14.22 -3.73
CA PHE A 197 6.35 14.29 -5.13
C PHE A 197 7.47 15.32 -5.34
N ALA A 198 7.27 16.54 -4.83
CA ALA A 198 8.19 17.65 -5.00
C ALA A 198 9.55 17.38 -4.33
N SER A 199 9.58 16.69 -3.19
CA SER A 199 10.82 16.29 -2.53
C SER A 199 11.66 15.39 -3.43
N PHE A 200 11.12 14.25 -3.86
CA PHE A 200 11.88 13.33 -4.71
C PHE A 200 12.23 13.94 -6.07
N LYS A 201 11.32 14.69 -6.68
CA LYS A 201 11.61 15.42 -7.93
C LYS A 201 12.79 16.40 -7.74
N SER A 202 12.83 17.10 -6.61
CA SER A 202 13.92 18.03 -6.30
C SER A 202 15.24 17.31 -6.00
N PHE A 203 15.23 16.14 -5.35
CA PHE A 203 16.43 15.31 -5.19
C PHE A 203 17.04 14.94 -6.55
N THR A 204 16.20 14.63 -7.53
CA THR A 204 16.66 14.26 -8.87
C THR A 204 17.28 15.40 -9.67
N ASP A 205 17.22 16.67 -9.21
CA ASP A 205 17.94 17.79 -9.83
C ASP A 205 19.46 17.76 -9.51
N TYR A 206 19.89 17.05 -8.45
CA TYR A 206 21.29 17.02 -8.00
C TYR A 206 22.08 15.89 -8.66
N LYS A 207 23.20 16.20 -9.30
CA LYS A 207 24.06 15.20 -9.97
C LYS A 207 24.60 14.13 -9.01
N SER A 208 24.95 14.52 -7.78
CA SER A 208 25.40 13.60 -6.73
C SER A 208 24.32 12.56 -6.39
N TYR A 209 23.06 13.00 -6.29
CA TYR A 209 21.91 12.11 -6.08
C TYR A 209 21.63 11.24 -7.31
N GLN A 210 21.67 11.79 -8.53
CA GLN A 210 21.49 11.00 -9.75
C GLN A 210 22.54 9.88 -9.89
N LYS A 211 23.79 10.13 -9.47
CA LYS A 211 24.84 9.11 -9.43
C LYS A 211 24.53 8.00 -8.44
N PHE A 212 23.95 8.34 -7.28
CA PHE A 212 23.57 7.38 -6.26
C PHE A 212 22.29 6.60 -6.63
N ALA A 213 21.25 7.29 -7.09
CA ALA A 213 19.92 6.74 -7.37
C ALA A 213 19.45 7.08 -8.80
N PRO A 214 20.13 6.56 -9.85
CA PRO A 214 19.73 6.81 -11.23
C PRO A 214 18.29 6.34 -11.53
N ALA A 215 17.80 5.30 -10.85
CA ALA A 215 16.44 4.82 -11.07
C ALA A 215 15.35 5.77 -10.53
N ASP A 216 15.65 6.59 -9.52
CA ASP A 216 14.72 7.65 -9.09
C ASP A 216 14.70 8.78 -10.12
N TYR A 217 15.85 9.19 -10.65
CA TYR A 217 15.91 10.15 -11.74
C TYR A 217 15.07 9.71 -12.94
N GLU A 218 15.26 8.47 -13.40
CA GLU A 218 14.50 7.90 -14.51
C GLU A 218 12.99 7.88 -14.25
N TYR A 219 12.56 7.62 -13.00
CA TYR A 219 11.15 7.63 -12.64
C TYR A 219 10.53 9.03 -12.65
N TYR A 220 11.28 10.06 -12.22
CA TYR A 220 10.76 11.41 -12.02
C TYR A 220 11.01 12.37 -13.20
N LYS A 221 12.01 12.15 -14.05
CA LYS A 221 12.51 13.13 -15.04
C LYS A 221 11.43 13.79 -15.90
N ASP A 222 10.46 13.01 -16.39
CA ASP A 222 9.40 13.49 -17.30
C ASP A 222 8.04 13.70 -16.61
N LYS A 223 7.96 13.47 -15.29
CA LYS A 223 6.71 13.58 -14.55
C LYS A 223 6.44 15.02 -14.10
N GLU A 224 5.25 15.53 -14.40
CA GLU A 224 4.72 16.72 -13.72
C GLU A 224 4.19 16.39 -12.32
N PHE A 225 3.66 15.19 -12.15
CA PHE A 225 3.20 14.59 -10.90
C PHE A 225 3.18 13.06 -11.05
N PHE A 226 2.86 12.33 -9.99
CA PHE A 226 2.78 10.87 -10.03
C PHE A 226 1.85 10.31 -11.11
N TYR A 227 0.75 11.02 -11.37
CA TYR A 227 -0.27 10.73 -12.39
C TYR A 227 -0.77 12.03 -13.05
N PRO A 228 -1.46 11.97 -14.21
CA PRO A 228 -1.93 13.16 -14.91
C PRO A 228 -2.91 14.02 -14.07
N ILE A 229 -2.67 15.33 -13.98
CA ILE A 229 -3.53 16.30 -13.25
C ILE A 229 -4.23 17.26 -14.22
N ARG A 230 -4.91 16.73 -15.25
CA ARG A 230 -5.63 17.59 -16.22
C ARG A 230 -6.91 18.18 -15.62
N GLU A 231 -7.50 17.51 -14.63
CA GLU A 231 -8.83 17.83 -14.11
C GLU A 231 -8.81 18.75 -12.87
N TYR A 232 -7.63 19.10 -12.34
CA TYR A 232 -7.51 19.85 -11.06
C TYR A 232 -6.62 21.09 -11.16
N PRO A 233 -7.08 22.19 -11.78
CA PRO A 233 -6.26 23.39 -12.01
C PRO A 233 -5.75 24.03 -10.72
N PHE A 234 -6.58 24.07 -9.66
CA PHE A 234 -6.17 24.60 -8.35
C PHE A 234 -5.07 23.75 -7.69
N SER A 235 -5.16 22.43 -7.79
CA SER A 235 -4.13 21.53 -7.27
C SER A 235 -2.82 21.67 -8.05
N ARG A 236 -2.88 21.93 -9.36
CA ARG A 236 -1.68 22.23 -10.16
C ARG A 236 -0.98 23.51 -9.70
N PHE A 237 -1.74 24.54 -9.31
CA PHE A 237 -1.20 25.78 -8.77
C PHE A 237 -0.51 25.57 -7.41
N SER A 238 -1.17 24.90 -6.46
CA SER A 238 -0.56 24.59 -5.16
C SER A 238 0.70 23.72 -5.30
N GLY A 239 0.70 22.80 -6.28
CA GLY A 239 1.88 22.02 -6.64
C GLY A 239 3.07 22.84 -7.11
N LYS A 240 2.86 23.93 -7.87
CA LYS A 240 3.95 24.85 -8.26
C LYS A 240 4.59 25.51 -7.05
N ILE A 241 3.77 25.98 -6.10
CA ILE A 241 4.25 26.58 -4.85
C ILE A 241 5.07 25.56 -4.05
N MET A 242 4.54 24.36 -3.87
CA MET A 242 5.21 23.30 -3.10
C MET A 242 6.55 22.89 -3.72
N LYS A 243 6.61 22.76 -5.06
CA LYS A 243 7.87 22.50 -5.77
C LYS A 243 8.92 23.58 -5.53
N SER A 244 8.51 24.85 -5.60
CA SER A 244 9.42 25.97 -5.33
C SER A 244 9.94 25.93 -3.89
N LEU A 245 9.07 25.64 -2.93
CA LEU A 245 9.42 25.58 -1.51
C LEU A 245 10.35 24.40 -1.19
N MET A 246 10.07 23.21 -1.72
CA MET A 246 10.95 22.04 -1.57
C MET A 246 12.31 22.24 -2.23
N LYS A 247 12.34 22.84 -3.42
CA LYS A 247 13.61 23.16 -4.11
C LYS A 247 14.45 24.15 -3.31
N PHE A 248 13.81 25.16 -2.71
CA PHE A 248 14.50 26.11 -1.84
C PHE A 248 15.05 25.43 -0.58
N SER A 249 14.25 24.60 0.11
CA SER A 249 14.71 23.93 1.33
C SER A 249 15.87 22.97 1.07
N MET A 250 15.86 22.25 -0.06
CA MET A 250 16.91 21.29 -0.40
C MET A 250 18.28 21.91 -0.64
N ARG A 251 18.35 23.17 -1.08
CA ARG A 251 19.63 23.89 -1.25
C ARG A 251 20.42 24.02 0.04
N PHE A 252 19.76 24.00 1.19
CA PHE A 252 20.42 24.05 2.50
C PHE A 252 20.79 22.68 3.06
N MET A 253 20.20 21.60 2.52
CA MET A 253 20.39 20.23 3.02
C MET A 253 21.38 19.42 2.18
N ILE A 254 21.45 19.65 0.87
CA ILE A 254 22.30 18.90 -0.06
C ILE A 254 23.36 19.86 -0.61
N LYS A 255 24.61 19.62 -0.22
CA LYS A 255 25.78 20.25 -0.85
C LYS A 255 26.11 19.48 -2.13
N GLU A 256 26.40 20.21 -3.21
CA GLU A 256 26.86 19.61 -4.49
C GLU A 256 28.17 18.84 -4.32
#